data_AF-A0A7Y8L8X0-F1
#
_entry.id   AF-A0A7Y8L8X0-F1
#
_cell.length_a   1.000
_cell.length_b   1.000
_cell.length_c   1.000
_cell.angle_alpha   90.00
_cell.angle_beta   90.00
_cell.angle_gamma   90.00
#
_symmetry.space_group_name_H-M   'P 1'
#
loop_
_entity.id
_entity.type
_entity.pdbx_description
1 polymer ?
#
loop_
_entity_poly.entity_id
_entity_poly.type
_entity_poly.pdbx_seq_one_letter_code
_entity_poly.pdbx_strand_id
1 'polypeptide(L)'
;MEKLSERIARWIRGRVIRSGSGGVVLGLSGGIDSAVAAVLAKKAMGEEVLALLLPCHSLPEDEADALYLADLFHLRRERVDLAPVCDAFLKQLPPAGIACRANLKPRLRMAALYYFANKLNYLVMGTGNKSERLMGYFTKFGDGGADLLPLGDLTKARVRKLAKELQIPDRIIRRPPSAGLWKGQTDEEDMAIRYRDLDRIIESLEDSREPRISRGKVEYVKGKMAKSRHKRSLPPIFRLKLKRSLNSRDQKRKPIKG
;
A
#
# COMPACT_ATOMS: atom_id res chain seq x y z
N MET A 1 6.84 -11.37 25.75
CA MET A 1 6.15 -10.32 24.96
C MET A 1 5.77 -10.91 23.61
N GLU A 2 4.57 -10.64 23.13
CA GLU A 2 4.10 -11.08 21.81
C GLU A 2 4.94 -10.44 20.69
N LYS A 3 5.30 -11.24 19.66
CA LYS A 3 6.07 -10.72 18.53
C LYS A 3 5.24 -9.79 17.65
N LEU A 4 5.88 -8.83 16.96
CA LEU A 4 5.16 -7.90 16.09
C LEU A 4 4.46 -8.63 14.93
N SER A 5 5.07 -9.67 14.37
CA SER A 5 4.45 -10.48 13.32
C SER A 5 3.13 -11.12 13.76
N GLU A 6 3.03 -11.56 15.02
CA GLU A 6 1.82 -12.20 15.57
C GLU A 6 0.69 -11.18 15.74
N ARG A 7 1.03 -9.98 16.24
CA ARG A 7 0.09 -8.87 16.38
C ARG A 7 -0.49 -8.45 15.03
N ILE A 8 0.35 -8.32 14.01
CA ILE A 8 -0.09 -7.95 12.66
C ILE A 8 -0.93 -9.08 12.05
N ALA A 9 -0.51 -10.33 12.19
CA ALA A 9 -1.28 -11.47 11.68
C ALA A 9 -2.67 -11.57 12.30
N ARG A 10 -2.79 -11.36 13.63
CA ARG A 10 -4.09 -11.30 14.32
C ARG A 10 -4.94 -10.13 13.81
N TRP A 11 -4.33 -8.97 13.58
CA TRP A 11 -5.01 -7.81 13.02
C TRP A 11 -5.56 -8.09 11.60
N ILE A 12 -4.76 -8.72 10.73
CA ILE A 12 -5.19 -9.14 9.38
C ILE A 12 -6.40 -10.07 9.48
N ARG A 13 -6.29 -11.16 10.25
CA ARG A 13 -7.39 -12.12 10.44
C ARG A 13 -8.67 -11.44 10.93
N GLY A 14 -8.55 -10.57 11.94
CA GLY A 14 -9.70 -9.84 12.47
C GLY A 14 -10.33 -8.87 11.46
N ARG A 15 -9.56 -8.31 10.52
CA ARG A 15 -10.08 -7.48 9.44
C ARG A 15 -10.87 -8.28 8.41
N VAL A 16 -10.36 -9.43 8.00
CA VAL A 16 -11.01 -10.34 7.04
C VAL A 16 -12.33 -10.88 7.62
N ILE A 17 -12.33 -11.34 8.87
CA ILE A 17 -13.55 -11.85 9.52
C ILE A 17 -14.63 -10.76 9.61
N ARG A 18 -14.27 -9.52 9.99
CA ARG A 18 -15.22 -8.42 10.12
C ARG A 18 -15.81 -7.95 8.79
N SER A 19 -15.14 -8.18 7.66
CA SER A 19 -15.70 -7.85 6.34
C SER A 19 -16.59 -8.94 5.77
N GLY A 20 -16.63 -10.13 6.38
CA GLY A 20 -17.32 -11.30 5.82
C GLY A 20 -16.59 -11.91 4.61
N SER A 21 -15.31 -11.59 4.43
CA SER A 21 -14.49 -12.12 3.34
C SER A 21 -13.83 -13.44 3.73
N GLY A 22 -13.52 -14.28 2.75
CA GLY A 22 -12.91 -15.60 2.96
C GLY A 22 -11.39 -15.58 3.15
N GLY A 23 -10.71 -14.55 2.66
CA GLY A 23 -9.25 -14.53 2.57
C GLY A 23 -8.68 -13.22 2.05
N VAL A 24 -7.42 -13.26 1.64
CA VAL A 24 -6.71 -12.10 1.07
C VAL A 24 -6.03 -12.42 -0.25
N VAL A 25 -6.02 -11.44 -1.15
CA VAL A 25 -5.22 -11.45 -2.37
C VAL A 25 -4.21 -10.30 -2.33
N LEU A 26 -2.98 -10.54 -2.78
CA LEU A 26 -1.91 -9.55 -2.80
C LEU A 26 -1.01 -9.73 -4.01
N GLY A 27 -0.36 -8.64 -4.44
CA GLY A 27 0.66 -8.70 -5.49
C GLY A 27 2.02 -9.10 -4.91
N LEU A 28 2.66 -10.12 -5.48
CA LEU A 28 3.99 -10.58 -5.09
C LEU A 28 5.01 -10.17 -6.16
N SER A 29 5.84 -9.18 -5.83
CA SER A 29 6.75 -8.52 -6.79
C SER A 29 8.22 -8.93 -6.67
N GLY A 30 8.57 -9.76 -5.70
CA GLY A 30 9.97 -10.07 -5.36
C GLY A 30 10.66 -9.01 -4.49
N GLY A 31 10.00 -7.87 -4.26
CA GLY A 31 10.47 -6.84 -3.33
C GLY A 31 10.20 -7.17 -1.86
N ILE A 32 10.91 -6.49 -0.96
CA ILE A 32 10.82 -6.76 0.48
C ILE A 32 9.41 -6.52 1.07
N ASP A 33 8.69 -5.47 0.66
CA ASP A 33 7.40 -5.16 1.27
C ASP A 33 6.32 -6.17 0.88
N SER A 34 6.30 -6.60 -0.39
CA SER A 34 5.39 -7.65 -0.84
C SER A 34 5.74 -9.00 -0.23
N ALA A 35 7.02 -9.30 -0.04
CA ALA A 35 7.45 -10.51 0.65
C ALA A 35 6.99 -10.55 2.12
N VAL A 36 7.21 -9.47 2.87
CA VAL A 36 6.76 -9.34 4.26
C VAL A 36 5.24 -9.45 4.35
N ALA A 37 4.52 -8.75 3.49
CA ALA A 37 3.07 -8.80 3.45
C ALA A 37 2.57 -10.24 3.16
N ALA A 38 3.17 -10.94 2.20
CA ALA A 38 2.77 -12.29 1.82
C ALA A 38 2.95 -13.30 2.97
N VAL A 39 4.10 -13.26 3.65
CA VAL A 39 4.37 -14.16 4.78
C VAL A 39 3.47 -13.83 5.98
N LEU A 40 3.18 -12.55 6.24
CA LEU A 40 2.20 -12.16 7.26
C LEU A 40 0.78 -12.64 6.93
N ALA A 41 0.37 -12.57 5.66
CA ALA A 41 -0.91 -13.11 5.22
C ALA A 41 -0.98 -14.62 5.39
N LYS A 42 0.05 -15.37 4.98
CA LYS A 42 0.13 -16.82 5.19
C LYS A 42 0.03 -17.17 6.68
N LYS A 43 0.73 -16.43 7.53
CA LYS A 43 0.65 -16.57 9.00
C LYS A 43 -0.75 -16.26 9.55
N ALA A 44 -1.45 -15.29 8.96
CA ALA A 44 -2.79 -14.88 9.39
C ALA A 44 -3.89 -15.84 8.94
N MET A 45 -3.87 -16.28 7.69
CA MET A 45 -5.01 -16.91 6.99
C MET A 45 -4.75 -18.34 6.54
N GLY A 46 -3.51 -18.86 6.63
CA GLY A 46 -3.18 -20.19 6.13
C GLY A 46 -3.34 -20.28 4.61
N GLU A 47 -4.16 -21.21 4.12
CA GLU A 47 -4.37 -21.42 2.69
C GLU A 47 -5.28 -20.38 2.02
N GLU A 48 -5.97 -19.55 2.80
CA GLU A 48 -6.88 -18.50 2.28
C GLU A 48 -6.13 -17.22 1.88
N VAL A 49 -5.05 -17.42 1.12
CA VAL A 49 -4.15 -16.39 0.61
C VAL A 49 -3.84 -16.68 -0.85
N LEU A 50 -4.04 -15.69 -1.72
CA LEU A 50 -3.60 -15.76 -3.11
C LEU A 50 -2.53 -14.70 -3.41
N ALA A 51 -1.32 -15.14 -3.76
CA ALA A 51 -0.24 -14.28 -4.23
C ALA A 51 -0.28 -14.18 -5.77
N LEU A 52 -0.50 -12.99 -6.32
CA LEU A 52 -0.47 -12.75 -7.76
C LEU A 52 0.90 -12.25 -8.22
N LEU A 53 1.50 -12.94 -9.17
CA LEU A 53 2.65 -12.44 -9.94
C LEU A 53 2.11 -11.73 -11.18
N LEU A 54 2.34 -10.41 -11.25
CA LEU A 54 1.72 -9.52 -12.24
C LEU A 54 2.79 -8.76 -13.07
N PRO A 55 3.62 -9.48 -13.85
CA PRO A 55 4.63 -8.85 -14.67
C PRO A 55 3.98 -7.94 -15.72
N CYS A 56 4.63 -6.82 -16.00
CA CYS A 56 4.16 -5.83 -16.98
C CYS A 56 5.38 -5.08 -17.52
N HIS A 57 6.11 -5.68 -18.46
CA HIS A 57 7.48 -5.28 -18.80
C HIS A 57 8.35 -5.16 -17.54
N SER A 58 8.28 -6.21 -16.71
CA SER A 58 9.04 -6.34 -15.46
C SER A 58 10.36 -7.06 -15.71
N LEU A 59 11.31 -6.90 -14.79
CA LEU A 59 12.59 -7.60 -14.89
C LEU A 59 12.43 -9.08 -14.52
N PRO A 60 13.06 -10.02 -15.23
CA PRO A 60 12.98 -11.45 -14.91
C PRO A 60 13.43 -11.78 -13.47
N GLU A 61 14.39 -11.03 -12.94
CA GLU A 61 14.90 -11.22 -11.58
C GLU A 61 13.83 -10.97 -10.50
N ASP A 62 12.90 -10.04 -10.74
CA ASP A 62 11.78 -9.73 -9.84
C ASP A 62 10.86 -10.94 -9.69
N GLU A 63 10.55 -11.56 -10.84
CA GLU A 63 9.71 -12.74 -10.89
C GLU A 63 10.42 -13.94 -10.25
N ALA A 64 11.73 -14.10 -10.47
CA ALA A 64 12.52 -15.16 -9.86
C ALA A 64 12.54 -15.06 -8.31
N ASP A 65 12.72 -13.86 -7.75
CA ASP A 65 12.65 -13.62 -6.31
C ASP A 65 11.24 -13.90 -5.75
N ALA A 66 10.20 -13.50 -6.48
CA ALA A 66 8.80 -13.74 -6.11
C ALA A 66 8.46 -15.24 -6.06
N LEU A 67 8.86 -15.98 -7.10
CA LEU A 67 8.67 -17.43 -7.19
C LEU A 67 9.43 -18.15 -6.07
N TYR A 68 10.70 -17.78 -5.85
CA TYR A 68 11.51 -18.35 -4.78
C TYR A 68 10.87 -18.17 -3.40
N LEU A 69 10.36 -16.98 -3.09
CA LEU A 69 9.64 -16.74 -1.84
C LEU A 69 8.36 -17.56 -1.76
N ALA A 70 7.57 -17.61 -2.84
CA ALA A 70 6.31 -18.35 -2.86
C ALA A 70 6.52 -19.83 -2.61
N ASP A 71 7.55 -20.44 -3.22
CA ASP A 71 7.86 -21.84 -3.03
C ASP A 71 8.37 -22.11 -1.60
N LEU A 72 9.25 -21.24 -1.07
CA LEU A 72 9.79 -21.35 0.29
C LEU A 72 8.73 -21.30 1.39
N PHE A 73 7.69 -20.47 1.21
CA PHE A 73 6.62 -20.28 2.20
C PHE A 73 5.31 -20.99 1.83
N HIS A 74 5.33 -21.86 0.82
CA HIS A 74 4.17 -22.60 0.31
C HIS A 74 2.96 -21.68 0.08
N LEU A 75 3.18 -20.57 -0.63
CA LEU A 75 2.14 -19.63 -1.00
C LEU A 75 1.41 -20.13 -2.24
N ARG A 76 0.08 -20.25 -2.16
CA ARG A 76 -0.76 -20.38 -3.35
C ARG A 76 -0.54 -19.14 -4.22
N ARG A 77 -0.20 -19.36 -5.49
CA ARG A 77 0.14 -18.30 -6.43
C ARG A 77 -0.48 -18.49 -7.80
N GLU A 78 -0.72 -17.37 -8.47
CA GLU A 78 -1.16 -17.31 -9.87
C GLU A 78 -0.34 -16.26 -10.61
N ARG A 79 -0.08 -16.49 -11.90
CA ARG A 79 0.65 -15.56 -12.76
C ARG A 79 -0.28 -14.99 -13.83
N VAL A 80 -0.30 -13.68 -13.98
CA VAL A 80 -1.04 -13.00 -15.05
C VAL A 80 -0.13 -11.99 -15.72
N ASP A 81 0.23 -12.24 -16.98
CA ASP A 81 1.04 -11.31 -17.76
C ASP A 81 0.19 -10.12 -18.23
N LEU A 82 0.54 -8.93 -17.75
CA LEU A 82 -0.16 -7.69 -18.05
C LEU A 82 0.53 -6.87 -19.16
N ALA A 83 1.68 -7.32 -19.69
CA ALA A 83 2.36 -6.60 -20.77
C ALA A 83 1.48 -6.42 -22.02
N PRO A 84 0.77 -7.46 -22.53
CA PRO A 84 -0.05 -7.30 -23.74
C PRO A 84 -1.18 -6.28 -23.58
N VAL A 85 -1.89 -6.30 -22.43
CA VAL A 85 -2.97 -5.34 -22.16
C VAL A 85 -2.44 -3.92 -21.92
N CYS A 86 -1.27 -3.79 -21.30
CA CYS A 86 -0.61 -2.50 -21.14
C CYS A 86 -0.26 -1.88 -22.50
N ASP A 87 0.32 -2.67 -23.41
CA ASP A 87 0.70 -2.19 -24.74
C ASP A 87 -0.52 -1.85 -25.60
N ALA A 88 -1.56 -2.67 -25.54
CA ALA A 88 -2.82 -2.39 -26.21
C ALA A 88 -3.45 -1.08 -25.73
N PHE A 89 -3.48 -0.85 -24.41
CA PHE A 89 -4.05 0.37 -23.83
C PHE A 89 -3.22 1.60 -24.17
N LEU A 90 -1.88 1.51 -24.13
CA LEU A 90 -0.99 2.62 -24.49
C LEU A 90 -1.15 3.08 -25.94
N LYS A 91 -1.47 2.16 -26.88
CA LYS A 91 -1.74 2.50 -28.28
C LYS A 91 -3.00 3.36 -28.46
N GLN A 92 -3.94 3.33 -27.51
CA GLN A 92 -5.17 4.12 -27.55
C GLN A 92 -5.02 5.51 -26.91
N LEU A 93 -3.88 5.77 -26.26
CA LEU A 93 -3.64 7.00 -25.53
C LEU A 93 -2.75 7.96 -26.32
N PRO A 94 -2.89 9.28 -26.12
CA PRO A 94 -1.95 10.23 -26.69
C PRO A 94 -0.53 9.97 -26.17
N PRO A 95 0.51 10.35 -26.94
CA PRO A 95 1.89 10.30 -26.48
C PRO A 95 2.05 10.98 -25.10
N ALA A 96 2.77 10.32 -24.20
CA ALA A 96 2.95 10.81 -22.84
C ALA A 96 4.38 10.53 -22.34
N GLY A 97 4.80 11.31 -21.34
CA GLY A 97 6.08 11.13 -20.67
C GLY A 97 6.19 9.78 -19.94
N ILE A 98 7.42 9.39 -19.60
CA ILE A 98 7.74 8.09 -18.97
C ILE A 98 6.89 7.85 -17.71
N ALA A 99 6.74 8.87 -16.85
CA ALA A 99 5.97 8.76 -15.60
C ALA A 99 4.47 8.42 -15.84
N CYS A 100 3.86 8.96 -16.91
CA CYS A 100 2.47 8.67 -17.23
C CYS A 100 2.30 7.20 -17.63
N ARG A 101 3.19 6.70 -18.50
CA ARG A 101 3.20 5.29 -18.95
C ARG A 101 3.52 4.34 -17.78
N ALA A 102 4.47 4.70 -16.93
CA ALA A 102 4.87 3.92 -15.77
C ALA A 102 3.74 3.72 -14.77
N ASN A 103 2.92 4.75 -14.53
CA ASN A 103 1.76 4.67 -13.62
C ASN A 103 0.61 3.78 -14.13
N LEU A 104 0.57 3.44 -15.42
CA LEU A 104 -0.43 2.51 -15.95
C LEU A 104 -0.22 1.09 -15.39
N LYS A 105 1.04 0.65 -15.30
CA LYS A 105 1.40 -0.69 -14.81
C LYS A 105 0.78 -1.03 -13.44
N PRO A 106 1.01 -0.26 -12.36
CA PRO A 106 0.42 -0.56 -11.06
C PRO A 106 -1.11 -0.41 -11.03
N ARG A 107 -1.72 0.37 -11.92
CA ARG A 107 -3.19 0.45 -12.06
C ARG A 107 -3.78 -0.82 -12.68
N LEU A 108 -3.12 -1.37 -13.69
CA LEU A 108 -3.49 -2.67 -14.25
C LEU A 108 -3.30 -3.80 -13.23
N ARG A 109 -2.21 -3.76 -12.45
CA ARG A 109 -2.00 -4.71 -11.34
C ARG A 109 -3.11 -4.62 -10.30
N MET A 110 -3.50 -3.41 -9.91
CA MET A 110 -4.62 -3.18 -9.00
C MET A 110 -5.93 -3.75 -9.57
N ALA A 111 -6.23 -3.50 -10.84
CA ALA A 111 -7.43 -4.04 -11.49
C ALA A 111 -7.44 -5.57 -11.48
N ALA A 112 -6.30 -6.22 -11.77
CA ALA A 112 -6.18 -7.67 -11.68
C ALA A 112 -6.38 -8.18 -10.23
N LEU A 113 -5.77 -7.53 -9.24
CA LEU A 113 -5.96 -7.89 -7.82
C LEU A 113 -7.44 -7.85 -7.42
N TYR A 114 -8.15 -6.77 -7.75
CA TYR A 114 -9.57 -6.65 -7.42
C TYR A 114 -10.45 -7.63 -8.21
N TYR A 115 -10.07 -8.01 -9.43
CA TYR A 115 -10.76 -9.08 -10.17
C TYR A 115 -10.72 -10.41 -9.41
N PHE A 116 -9.53 -10.82 -8.96
CA PHE A 116 -9.39 -12.05 -8.16
C PHE A 116 -10.03 -11.93 -6.78
N ALA A 117 -9.95 -10.75 -6.15
CA ALA A 117 -10.63 -10.46 -4.88
C ALA A 117 -12.13 -10.71 -5.00
N ASN A 118 -12.77 -10.16 -6.03
CA ASN A 118 -14.20 -10.35 -6.29
C ASN A 118 -14.53 -11.81 -6.60
N LYS A 119 -13.72 -12.48 -7.43
CA LYS A 119 -13.92 -13.90 -7.79
C LYS A 119 -13.90 -14.82 -6.57
N LEU A 120 -13.07 -14.53 -5.57
CA LEU A 120 -12.84 -15.38 -4.40
C LEU A 120 -13.54 -14.90 -3.12
N ASN A 121 -14.26 -13.77 -3.17
CA ASN A 121 -14.74 -13.06 -1.98
C ASN A 121 -13.59 -12.76 -0.98
N TYR A 122 -12.46 -12.26 -1.48
CA TYR A 122 -11.27 -11.90 -0.70
C TYR A 122 -11.11 -10.37 -0.60
N LEU A 123 -10.28 -9.92 0.33
CA LEU A 123 -9.83 -8.52 0.39
C LEU A 123 -8.49 -8.34 -0.35
N VAL A 124 -8.30 -7.19 -0.98
CA VAL A 124 -6.99 -6.80 -1.53
C VAL A 124 -6.11 -6.27 -0.40
N MET A 125 -4.99 -6.96 -0.14
CA MET A 125 -4.00 -6.56 0.84
C MET A 125 -2.83 -5.85 0.16
N GLY A 126 -2.69 -4.55 0.45
CA GLY A 126 -1.62 -3.72 -0.07
C GLY A 126 -0.32 -3.86 0.72
N THR A 127 0.78 -3.48 0.08
CA THR A 127 2.14 -3.69 0.60
C THR A 127 2.83 -2.38 0.99
N GLY A 128 2.19 -1.22 0.76
CA GLY A 128 2.80 0.09 1.00
C GLY A 128 3.14 0.32 2.47
N ASN A 129 4.38 0.74 2.72
CA ASN A 129 4.88 1.05 4.06
C ASN A 129 4.70 2.53 4.42
N LYS A 130 4.93 2.90 5.69
CA LYS A 130 4.77 4.27 6.20
C LYS A 130 5.63 5.27 5.43
N SER A 131 6.89 4.92 5.15
CA SER A 131 7.85 5.81 4.50
C SER A 131 7.38 6.21 3.10
N GLU A 132 6.98 5.23 2.29
CA GLU A 132 6.41 5.44 0.95
C GLU A 132 5.09 6.18 1.00
N ARG A 133 4.18 5.77 1.92
CA ARG A 133 2.88 6.41 2.09
C ARG A 133 3.01 7.89 2.39
N LEU A 134 3.85 8.26 3.36
CA LEU A 134 4.02 9.65 3.79
C LEU A 134 4.70 10.49 2.72
N MET A 135 5.66 9.92 1.98
CA MET A 135 6.25 10.59 0.82
C MET A 135 5.31 10.70 -0.39
N GLY A 136 4.23 9.90 -0.41
CA GLY A 136 3.36 9.78 -1.58
C GLY A 136 4.01 9.01 -2.73
N TYR A 137 5.01 8.19 -2.42
CA TYR A 137 5.77 7.38 -3.37
C TYR A 137 5.03 6.07 -3.65
N PHE A 138 3.88 6.22 -4.29
CA PHE A 138 3.01 5.14 -4.77
C PHE A 138 2.07 5.71 -5.83
N THR A 139 1.51 4.84 -6.66
CA THR A 139 0.51 5.24 -7.65
C THR A 139 -0.86 5.28 -6.98
N LYS A 140 -1.49 6.47 -6.97
CA LYS A 140 -2.88 6.60 -6.49
C LYS A 140 -3.79 5.78 -7.40
N PHE A 141 -4.61 4.92 -6.79
CA PHE A 141 -5.44 3.92 -7.49
C PHE A 141 -4.62 2.91 -8.33
N GLY A 142 -3.34 2.72 -7.98
CA GLY A 142 -2.52 1.59 -8.43
C GLY A 142 -2.18 0.75 -7.21
N ASP A 143 -0.89 0.65 -6.88
CA ASP A 143 -0.38 0.00 -5.67
C ASP A 143 -0.90 0.63 -4.36
N GLY A 144 -1.37 1.88 -4.40
CA GLY A 144 -2.09 2.49 -3.27
C GLY A 144 -3.57 2.11 -3.15
N GLY A 145 -4.15 1.40 -4.12
CA GLY A 145 -5.53 0.91 -4.08
C GLY A 145 -5.59 -0.46 -3.41
N ALA A 146 -6.01 -0.50 -2.15
CA ALA A 146 -6.12 -1.72 -1.36
C ALA A 146 -7.14 -1.55 -0.23
N ASP A 147 -7.62 -2.66 0.32
CA ASP A 147 -8.57 -2.68 1.43
C ASP A 147 -7.85 -2.69 2.79
N LEU A 148 -6.66 -3.33 2.84
CA LEU A 148 -5.83 -3.47 4.04
C LEU A 148 -4.38 -3.06 3.77
N LEU A 149 -3.73 -2.44 4.76
CA LEU A 149 -2.32 -2.04 4.70
C LEU A 149 -1.59 -2.44 5.99
N PRO A 150 -1.23 -3.73 6.17
CA PRO A 150 -0.59 -4.22 7.38
C PRO A 150 0.77 -3.56 7.68
N LEU A 151 1.45 -3.04 6.65
CA LEU A 151 2.74 -2.34 6.77
C LEU A 151 2.59 -0.82 6.79
N GLY A 152 1.37 -0.30 6.64
CA GLY A 152 1.13 1.12 6.40
C GLY A 152 1.56 2.07 7.53
N ASP A 153 1.86 1.51 8.71
CA ASP A 153 2.37 2.21 9.88
C ASP A 153 3.84 1.90 10.23
N LEU A 154 4.52 1.09 9.41
CA LEU A 154 5.92 0.71 9.61
C LEU A 154 6.83 1.47 8.67
N THR A 155 7.89 2.10 9.20
CA THR A 155 8.98 2.65 8.40
C THR A 155 9.73 1.54 7.64
N LYS A 156 10.44 1.87 6.56
CA LYS A 156 11.21 0.88 5.78
C LYS A 156 12.19 0.10 6.65
N ALA A 157 12.84 0.78 7.60
CA ALA A 157 13.71 0.15 8.59
C ALA A 157 12.98 -0.88 9.46
N ARG A 158 11.73 -0.58 9.89
CA ARG A 158 10.90 -1.53 10.65
C ARG A 158 10.45 -2.70 9.77
N VAL A 159 10.12 -2.47 8.49
CA VAL A 159 9.83 -3.55 7.53
C VAL A 159 11.05 -4.47 7.38
N ARG A 160 12.27 -3.93 7.24
CA ARG A 160 13.50 -4.74 7.17
C ARG A 160 13.75 -5.57 8.44
N LYS A 161 13.46 -5.02 9.63
CA LYS A 161 13.54 -5.78 10.89
C LYS A 161 12.51 -6.90 10.93
N LEU A 162 11.27 -6.62 10.51
CA LEU A 162 10.19 -7.61 10.46
C LEU A 162 10.49 -8.71 9.43
N ALA A 163 11.11 -8.38 8.30
CA ALA A 163 11.55 -9.35 7.31
C ALA A 163 12.52 -10.38 7.90
N LYS A 164 13.49 -9.93 8.71
CA LYS A 164 14.42 -10.82 9.44
C LYS A 164 13.68 -11.69 10.45
N GLU A 165 12.75 -11.13 11.21
CA GLU A 165 11.92 -11.87 12.16
C GLU A 165 11.11 -12.99 11.46
N LEU A 166 10.61 -12.71 10.26
CA LEU A 166 9.85 -13.63 9.41
C LEU A 166 10.73 -14.59 8.60
N GLN A 167 12.05 -14.58 8.80
CA GLN A 167 13.00 -15.43 8.09
C GLN A 167 12.95 -15.26 6.56
N ILE A 168 12.63 -14.05 6.09
CA ILE A 168 12.69 -13.74 4.66
C ILE A 168 14.15 -13.82 4.20
N PRO A 169 14.43 -14.45 3.05
CA PRO A 169 15.79 -14.60 2.55
C PRO A 169 16.58 -13.30 2.42
N ASP A 170 17.85 -13.34 2.81
CA ASP A 170 18.74 -12.17 2.81
C ASP A 170 18.90 -11.55 1.41
N ARG A 171 18.79 -12.35 0.34
CA ARG A 171 18.79 -11.86 -1.05
C ARG A 171 17.65 -10.86 -1.33
N ILE A 172 16.46 -11.09 -0.76
CA ILE A 172 15.30 -10.19 -0.90
C ILE A 172 15.46 -8.99 0.04
N ILE A 173 15.96 -9.22 1.27
CA ILE A 173 16.13 -8.15 2.26
C ILE A 173 17.18 -7.13 1.83
N ARG A 174 18.32 -7.57 1.28
CA ARG A 174 19.45 -6.69 0.93
C ARG A 174 19.29 -6.00 -0.41
N ARG A 175 18.37 -6.49 -1.25
CA ARG A 175 18.09 -5.90 -2.55
C ARG A 175 17.74 -4.40 -2.42
N PRO A 176 18.30 -3.52 -3.27
CA PRO A 176 17.91 -2.13 -3.31
C PRO A 176 16.41 -1.98 -3.59
N PRO A 177 15.65 -1.21 -2.78
CA PRO A 177 14.24 -0.95 -3.04
C PRO A 177 14.03 -0.26 -4.39
N SER A 178 13.04 -0.74 -5.12
CA SER A 178 12.67 -0.25 -6.45
C SER A 178 11.17 -0.48 -6.67
N ALA A 179 10.49 0.49 -7.26
CA ALA A 179 9.12 0.33 -7.74
C ALA A 179 9.02 -0.61 -8.97
N GLY A 180 10.14 -0.99 -9.60
CA GLY A 180 10.17 -1.95 -10.71
C GLY A 180 9.40 -1.48 -11.95
N LEU A 181 9.38 -0.17 -12.21
CA LEU A 181 8.64 0.44 -13.31
C LEU A 181 9.50 0.59 -14.57
N TRP A 182 10.82 0.76 -14.43
CA TRP A 182 11.80 0.76 -15.52
C TRP A 182 13.17 0.25 -15.05
N LYS A 183 14.05 -0.10 -15.99
CA LYS A 183 15.39 -0.66 -15.70
C LYS A 183 16.26 0.37 -14.99
N GLY A 184 16.95 -0.06 -13.92
CA GLY A 184 17.87 0.77 -13.15
C GLY A 184 17.20 1.71 -12.13
N GLN A 185 15.87 1.66 -11.98
CA GLN A 185 15.15 2.49 -11.01
C GLN A 185 15.50 2.13 -9.56
N THR A 186 15.72 3.13 -8.71
CA THR A 186 15.76 2.97 -7.25
C THR A 186 14.89 4.01 -6.53
N ASP A 187 14.29 3.59 -5.42
CA ASP A 187 13.35 4.45 -4.68
C ASP A 187 14.06 5.68 -4.08
N GLU A 188 15.30 5.51 -3.62
CA GLU A 188 16.07 6.57 -2.96
C GLU A 188 16.52 7.66 -3.93
N GLU A 189 16.80 7.31 -5.20
CA GLU A 189 17.06 8.28 -6.26
C GLU A 189 15.79 9.04 -6.64
N ASP A 190 14.69 8.33 -6.88
CA ASP A 190 13.41 8.96 -7.24
C ASP A 190 12.88 9.89 -6.13
N MET A 191 13.04 9.49 -4.86
CA MET A 191 12.64 10.31 -3.72
C MET A 191 13.67 11.39 -3.35
N ALA A 192 14.87 11.35 -3.93
CA ALA A 192 16.01 12.21 -3.59
C ALA A 192 16.32 12.24 -2.07
N ILE A 193 16.09 11.12 -1.38
CA ILE A 193 16.39 10.97 0.05
C ILE A 193 16.62 9.49 0.38
N ARG A 194 17.62 9.22 1.21
CA ARG A 194 17.89 7.86 1.72
C ARG A 194 16.82 7.46 2.73
N TYR A 195 16.37 6.21 2.70
CA TYR A 195 15.42 5.66 3.66
C TYR A 195 15.88 5.84 5.11
N ARG A 196 17.19 5.72 5.36
CA ARG A 196 17.75 5.96 6.70
C ARG A 196 17.43 7.35 7.25
N ASP A 197 17.57 8.38 6.42
CA ASP A 197 17.33 9.76 6.83
C ASP A 197 15.82 10.04 6.87
N LEU A 198 15.07 9.53 5.88
CA LEU A 198 13.61 9.63 5.82
C LEU A 198 12.94 9.01 7.06
N ASP A 199 13.31 7.78 7.41
CA ASP A 199 12.73 7.07 8.55
C ASP A 199 13.02 7.79 9.86
N ARG A 200 14.25 8.29 10.05
CA ARG A 200 14.62 9.11 11.22
C ARG A 200 13.78 10.39 11.32
N ILE A 201 13.56 11.07 10.19
CA ILE A 201 12.71 12.26 10.16
C ILE A 201 11.28 11.90 10.56
N ILE A 202 10.70 10.86 9.93
CA ILE A 202 9.33 10.42 10.22
C ILE A 202 9.18 10.06 11.71
N GLU A 203 10.07 9.23 12.25
CA GLU A 203 10.01 8.79 13.65
C GLU A 203 10.18 9.96 14.63
N SER A 204 11.09 10.89 14.37
CA SER A 204 11.23 12.10 15.18
C SER A 204 9.97 12.96 15.16
N LEU A 205 9.36 13.17 13.99
CA LEU A 205 8.13 13.95 13.86
C LEU A 205 6.94 13.31 14.59
N GLU A 206 6.82 11.98 14.56
CA GLU A 206 5.77 11.25 15.29
C GLU A 206 5.92 11.39 16.81
N ASP A 207 7.16 11.37 17.31
CA ASP A 207 7.46 11.53 18.73
C ASP A 207 7.45 13.00 19.19
N SER A 208 7.05 13.95 18.33
CA SER A 208 7.13 15.39 18.58
C SER A 208 8.55 15.86 18.97
N ARG A 209 9.58 15.18 18.45
CA ARG A 209 11.01 15.51 18.66
C ARG A 209 11.59 16.19 17.42
N GLU A 210 12.59 17.03 17.63
CA GLU A 210 13.31 17.62 16.51
C GLU A 210 14.21 16.56 15.82
N PRO A 211 14.09 16.35 14.49
CA PRO A 211 14.95 15.41 13.78
C PRO A 211 16.40 15.88 13.79
N ARG A 212 17.33 14.98 14.19
CA ARG A 212 18.79 15.22 14.08
C ARG A 212 19.30 15.03 12.65
N ILE A 213 18.67 15.71 11.70
CA ILE A 213 18.97 15.71 10.26
C ILE A 213 18.91 17.17 9.79
N SER A 214 19.61 17.52 8.71
CA SER A 214 19.67 18.89 8.21
C SER A 214 18.26 19.47 7.97
N ARG A 215 18.06 20.74 8.38
CA ARG A 215 16.78 21.44 8.28
C ARG A 215 16.19 21.40 6.86
N GLY A 216 17.04 21.52 5.83
CA GLY A 216 16.61 21.42 4.43
C GLY A 216 15.96 20.09 4.07
N LYS A 217 16.51 18.96 4.55
CA LYS A 217 15.90 17.62 4.34
C LYS A 217 14.60 17.46 5.11
N VAL A 218 14.53 17.99 6.33
CA VAL A 218 13.30 17.95 7.15
C VAL A 218 12.17 18.70 6.45
N GLU A 219 12.42 19.93 5.98
CA GLU A 219 11.42 20.73 5.27
C GLU A 219 11.06 20.12 3.91
N TYR A 220 12.00 19.50 3.21
CA TYR A 220 11.72 18.72 2.00
C TYR A 220 10.71 17.60 2.26
N VAL A 221 10.94 16.77 3.28
CA VAL A 221 10.05 15.67 3.66
C VAL A 221 8.67 16.19 4.05
N LYS A 222 8.59 17.22 4.92
CA LYS A 222 7.30 17.85 5.29
C LYS A 222 6.56 18.38 4.06
N GLY A 223 7.26 19.02 3.13
CA GLY A 223 6.70 19.51 1.88
C GLY A 223 6.13 18.39 1.00
N LYS A 224 6.85 17.26 0.86
CA LYS A 224 6.35 16.07 0.16
C LYS A 224 5.14 15.46 0.86
N MET A 225 5.15 15.36 2.18
CA MET A 225 4.01 14.90 2.98
C MET A 225 2.77 15.77 2.76
N ALA A 226 2.92 17.09 2.79
CA ALA A 226 1.82 18.01 2.55
C ALA A 226 1.26 17.88 1.12
N LYS A 227 2.13 17.94 0.11
CA LYS A 227 1.74 17.84 -1.31
C LYS A 227 1.06 16.53 -1.65
N SER A 228 1.49 15.42 -1.04
CA SER A 228 0.94 14.08 -1.31
C SER A 228 -0.28 13.73 -0.45
N ARG A 229 -0.76 14.62 0.43
CA ARG A 229 -1.91 14.36 1.33
C ARG A 229 -3.13 13.85 0.57
N HIS A 230 -3.39 14.37 -0.63
CA HIS A 230 -4.51 13.95 -1.48
C HIS A 230 -4.47 12.46 -1.87
N LYS A 231 -3.30 11.80 -1.82
CA LYS A 231 -3.19 10.35 -2.09
C LYS A 231 -3.60 9.49 -0.89
N ARG A 232 -3.58 10.05 0.33
CA ARG A 232 -3.90 9.37 1.59
C ARG A 232 -5.30 9.74 2.13
N SER A 233 -6.00 10.65 1.46
CA SER A 233 -7.36 11.06 1.80
C SER A 233 -8.36 10.46 0.82
N LEU A 234 -9.58 10.20 1.30
CA LEU A 234 -10.73 10.00 0.43
C LEU A 234 -10.94 11.24 -0.46
N PRO A 235 -11.53 11.08 -1.66
CA PRO A 235 -11.95 12.21 -2.47
C PRO A 235 -12.82 13.18 -1.64
N PRO A 236 -12.56 14.50 -1.70
CA PRO A 236 -13.40 15.46 -0.99
C PRO A 236 -14.83 15.41 -1.55
N ILE A 237 -15.81 15.35 -0.67
CA ILE A 237 -17.24 15.33 -1.02
C ILE A 237 -17.80 16.71 -0.73
N PHE A 238 -18.38 17.36 -1.75
CA PHE A 238 -19.17 18.57 -1.55
C PHE A 238 -20.39 18.24 -0.67
N ARG A 239 -20.49 18.86 0.50
CA ARG A 239 -21.59 18.64 1.45
C ARG A 239 -22.62 19.75 1.30
N LEU A 240 -23.82 19.38 0.85
CA LEU A 240 -24.95 20.30 0.85
C LEU A 240 -25.36 20.59 2.29
N LYS A 241 -25.22 21.83 2.75
CA LYS A 241 -25.85 22.29 3.99
C LYS A 241 -27.32 22.56 3.69
N LEU A 242 -28.19 21.57 3.94
CA LEU A 242 -29.63 21.82 3.93
C LEU A 242 -29.96 22.82 5.05
N LYS A 243 -30.53 23.98 4.69
CA LYS A 243 -31.13 24.89 5.67
C LYS A 243 -32.28 24.11 6.32
N ARG A 244 -32.12 23.67 7.57
CA ARG A 244 -33.26 23.20 8.37
C ARG A 244 -34.28 24.34 8.35
N SER A 245 -35.50 24.07 7.88
CA SER A 245 -36.57 25.05 7.89
C SER A 245 -36.78 25.54 9.31
N LEU A 246 -36.52 26.83 9.54
CA LEU A 246 -37.08 27.58 10.65
C LEU A 246 -38.60 27.59 10.43
N ASN A 247 -39.31 26.60 10.95
CA ASN A 247 -40.76 26.63 11.14
C ASN A 247 -41.19 25.53 12.12
N SER A 248 -41.05 25.83 13.41
CA SER A 248 -41.98 25.39 14.46
C SER A 248 -41.80 26.27 15.71
N ARG A 249 -41.91 27.59 15.50
CA ARG A 249 -42.40 28.51 16.55
C ARG A 249 -43.74 29.04 16.09
N ASP A 250 -44.74 28.17 16.08
CA ASP A 250 -46.14 28.58 16.19
C ASP A 250 -46.99 27.39 16.60
N GLN A 251 -46.99 27.10 17.90
CA GLN A 251 -48.17 26.60 18.59
C GLN A 251 -48.16 27.19 20.01
N LYS A 252 -48.69 28.41 20.11
CA LYS A 252 -49.27 28.93 21.35
C LYS A 252 -50.27 27.89 21.87
N ARG A 253 -49.96 27.22 22.98
CA ARG A 253 -50.99 26.67 23.87
C ARG A 253 -50.86 27.35 25.23
N LYS A 254 -51.87 28.16 25.53
CA LYS A 254 -52.10 28.84 26.82
C LYS A 254 -52.18 27.80 27.95
N PRO A 255 -51.75 28.12 29.18
CA PRO A 255 -52.07 27.31 30.34
C PRO A 255 -53.54 27.51 30.70
N ILE A 256 -54.30 26.41 30.79
CA ILE A 256 -55.60 26.39 31.46
C ILE A 256 -55.29 26.34 32.97
N LYS A 257 -55.75 27.35 33.71
CA LYS A 257 -55.87 27.31 35.17
C LYS A 257 -57.16 26.55 35.50
N GLY A 258 -57.08 25.65 36.48
CA GLY A 258 -58.17 24.84 36.99
C GLY A 258 -57.60 23.62 37.69
#